data_AF-A0AAV6KS27-F1
#
_entry.id   AF-A0AAV6KS27-F1
#
_cell.length_a   1.000
_cell.length_b   1.000
_cell.length_c   1.000
_cell.angle_alpha   90.00
_cell.angle_beta   90.00
_cell.angle_gamma   90.00
#
_symmetry.space_group_name_H-M   'P 1'
#
loop_
_entity.id
_entity.type
_entity.pdbx_description
1 polymer ?
#
loop_
_entity_poly.entity_id
_entity_poly.type
_entity_poly.pdbx_seq_one_letter_code
_entity_poly.pdbx_strand_id
1 'polypeptide(L)'
;MLLILELTVSVWNVLTIREAALSWNGEGSFLFTSSSAPYDCNDNGQCYEDSPVVPIGRSARTDVLLKAEKVVLESGGCVVRLAGLYISFIKCES
;
A
#
# COMPACT_ATOMS: atom_id res chain seq x y z
N MET A 1 -18.44 2.01 -8.09
CA MET A 1 -17.77 0.82 -8.66
C MET A 1 -16.50 0.58 -7.87
N LEU A 2 -16.43 -0.50 -7.10
CA LEU A 2 -15.29 -0.79 -6.22
C LEU A 2 -14.26 -1.57 -7.03
N LEU A 3 -13.26 -0.91 -7.62
CA LEU A 3 -12.10 -1.60 -8.18
C LEU A 3 -11.20 -2.05 -7.02
N ILE A 4 -11.52 -3.21 -6.42
CA ILE A 4 -10.55 -3.92 -5.60
C ILE A 4 -9.58 -4.60 -6.55
N LEU A 5 -8.47 -3.94 -6.88
CA LEU A 5 -7.30 -4.60 -7.44
C LEU A 5 -6.60 -5.31 -6.26
N GLU A 6 -7.07 -6.50 -5.89
CA GLU A 6 -6.30 -7.42 -5.05
C GLU A 6 -5.11 -7.89 -5.86
N LEU A 7 -3.92 -7.42 -5.48
CA LEU A 7 -2.81 -7.55 -6.41
C LEU A 7 -1.51 -7.68 -5.64
N THR A 8 -1.09 -8.95 -5.58
CA THR A 8 0.00 -9.47 -4.78
C THR A 8 1.32 -8.79 -5.12
N VAL A 9 2.05 -8.41 -4.07
CA VAL A 9 3.24 -7.53 -4.05
C VAL A 9 4.48 -8.10 -4.78
N SER A 10 4.33 -9.15 -5.60
CA SER A 10 5.47 -9.83 -6.23
C SER A 10 5.72 -9.44 -7.69
N VAL A 11 4.84 -8.65 -8.34
CA VAL A 11 4.95 -8.41 -9.81
C VAL A 11 4.65 -6.98 -10.28
N TRP A 12 4.55 -5.99 -9.39
CA TRP A 12 4.05 -4.67 -9.79
C TRP A 12 5.10 -3.63 -10.13
N ASN A 13 5.04 -3.19 -11.38
CA ASN A 13 5.69 -1.99 -11.86
C ASN A 13 4.81 -0.77 -11.50
N VAL A 14 5.41 0.29 -10.95
CA VAL A 14 4.76 1.58 -10.59
C VAL A 14 3.86 2.13 -11.71
N LEU A 15 4.15 1.77 -12.97
CA LEU A 15 3.35 2.09 -14.14
C LEU A 15 1.88 1.68 -14.02
N THR A 16 1.60 0.49 -13.49
CA THR A 16 0.24 -0.04 -13.37
C THR A 16 -0.63 0.75 -12.40
N ILE A 17 -0.02 1.27 -11.34
CA ILE A 17 -0.70 2.12 -10.35
C ILE A 17 -1.05 3.47 -10.97
N ARG A 18 -0.17 4.01 -11.82
CA ARG A 18 -0.43 5.23 -12.58
C ARG A 18 -1.57 5.04 -13.59
N GLU A 19 -1.61 3.91 -14.29
CA GLU A 19 -2.71 3.59 -15.21
C GLU A 19 -4.05 3.44 -14.48
N ALA A 20 -4.04 2.78 -13.32
CA ALA A 20 -5.22 2.66 -12.46
C ALA A 20 -5.71 4.04 -11.98
N ALA A 21 -4.79 4.92 -11.57
CA ALA A 21 -5.11 6.27 -11.15
C ALA A 21 -5.69 7.12 -12.30
N LEU A 22 -5.16 7.00 -13.52
CA LEU A 22 -5.70 7.69 -14.71
C LEU A 22 -7.08 7.16 -15.13
N SER A 23 -7.38 5.89 -14.82
CA SER A 23 -8.67 5.26 -15.10
C SER A 23 -9.74 5.62 -14.06
N TRP A 24 -9.34 6.19 -12.92
CA TRP A 24 -10.26 6.62 -11.88
C TRP A 24 -10.90 7.96 -12.26
N ASN A 25 -12.23 8.00 -12.26
CA ASN A 25 -13.02 9.18 -12.63
C ASN A 25 -13.16 10.21 -11.48
N GLY A 26 -12.49 9.99 -10.35
CA GLY A 26 -12.60 10.83 -9.15
C GLY A 26 -13.84 10.57 -8.29
N GLU A 27 -14.72 9.65 -8.68
CA GLU A 27 -15.89 9.28 -7.88
C GLU A 27 -15.55 8.13 -6.91
N GLY A 28 -15.98 8.26 -5.65
CA GLY A 28 -15.64 7.30 -4.59
C GLY A 28 -14.23 7.50 -4.04
N SER A 29 -13.55 6.42 -3.68
CA SER A 29 -12.21 6.46 -3.09
C SER A 29 -11.24 5.56 -3.85
N PHE A 30 -10.09 6.10 -4.23
CA PHE A 30 -8.98 5.32 -4.76
C PHE A 30 -8.05 4.90 -3.61
N LEU A 31 -8.07 3.61 -3.27
CA LEU A 31 -7.37 3.06 -2.10
C LEU A 31 -6.21 2.17 -2.52
N PHE A 32 -5.03 2.40 -1.95
CA PHE A 32 -3.85 1.56 -2.13
C PHE A 32 -3.44 0.91 -0.81
N THR A 33 -3.41 -0.42 -0.78
CA THR A 33 -2.93 -1.19 0.37
C THR A 33 -1.42 -1.37 0.28
N SER A 34 -0.71 -0.61 1.11
CA SER A 34 0.73 -0.72 1.32
C SER A 34 1.03 -1.62 2.52
N SER A 35 2.28 -1.65 2.96
CA SER A 35 2.77 -2.37 4.12
C SER A 35 3.30 -1.40 5.17
N SER A 36 3.43 -1.83 6.43
CA SER A 36 4.18 -1.11 7.46
C SER A 36 5.72 -1.15 7.27
N ALA A 37 6.22 -1.95 6.33
CA ALA A 37 7.65 -2.08 6.00
C ALA A 37 8.39 -0.75 5.67
N PRO A 38 7.76 0.32 5.17
CA PRO A 38 8.41 1.61 4.96
C PRO A 38 8.74 2.40 6.22
N TYR A 39 8.15 2.10 7.38
CA TYR A 39 8.47 2.83 8.60
C TYR A 39 9.88 2.52 9.11
N ASP A 40 10.63 3.56 9.49
CA ASP A 40 11.96 3.44 10.10
C ASP A 40 11.90 3.42 11.63
N CYS A 41 10.96 2.64 12.17
CA CYS A 41 10.71 2.54 13.61
C CYS A 41 11.17 1.16 14.10
N ASN A 42 12.43 1.10 14.54
CA ASN A 42 13.05 -0.13 15.07
C ASN A 42 13.21 -0.12 16.60
N ASP A 43 12.70 0.90 17.28
CA ASP A 43 12.85 1.13 18.73
C ASP A 43 11.71 0.53 19.57
N ASN A 44 10.78 -0.21 18.94
CA ASN A 44 9.52 -0.68 19.54
C ASN A 44 8.64 0.45 20.12
N GLY A 45 8.89 1.68 19.69
CA GLY A 45 8.07 2.83 20.03
C GLY A 45 6.72 2.80 19.31
N GLN A 46 5.90 3.79 19.63
CA GLN A 46 4.67 4.04 18.86
C GLN A 46 5.05 4.51 17.46
N CYS A 47 4.40 3.94 16.44
CA CYS A 47 4.57 4.34 15.06
C CYS A 47 3.24 4.91 14.55
N TYR A 48 3.30 6.13 14.05
CA TYR A 48 2.17 6.92 13.55
C TYR A 48 2.37 7.18 12.04
N GLU A 49 1.36 7.72 11.37
CA GLU A 49 1.39 8.00 9.93
C GLU A 49 2.42 9.06 9.52
N ASP A 50 2.80 9.94 10.46
CA ASP A 50 3.85 10.96 10.32
C ASP A 50 5.24 10.48 10.78
N SER A 51 5.36 9.23 11.22
CA SER A 51 6.63 8.64 11.61
C SER A 51 7.60 8.53 10.42
N PRO A 52 8.91 8.63 10.67
CA PRO A 52 9.91 8.60 9.61
C PRO A 52 9.83 7.33 8.80
N VAL A 53 10.03 7.47 7.48
CA VAL A 53 10.13 6.34 6.56
C VAL A 53 11.58 6.09 6.18
N VAL A 54 11.90 4.85 5.87
CA VAL A 54 13.25 4.47 5.45
C VAL A 54 13.66 5.22 4.18
N PRO A 55 14.95 5.58 4.03
CA PRO A 55 15.41 6.23 2.82
C PRO A 55 15.31 5.30 1.61
N ILE A 56 15.01 5.88 0.44
CA ILE A 56 15.06 5.17 -0.83
C ILE A 56 16.46 4.58 -1.03
N GLY A 57 16.53 3.32 -1.42
CA GLY A 57 17.76 2.57 -1.61
C GLY A 57 18.11 1.63 -0.45
N ARG A 58 17.39 1.68 0.69
CA ARG A 58 17.58 0.70 1.78
C ARG A 58 17.14 -0.71 1.38
N SER A 59 16.07 -0.82 0.58
CA SER A 59 15.49 -2.10 0.16
C SER A 59 14.69 -1.91 -1.12
N ALA A 60 14.95 -2.75 -2.13
CA ALA A 60 14.21 -2.72 -3.40
C ALA A 60 12.69 -2.88 -3.20
N ARG A 61 12.27 -3.71 -2.23
CA ARG A 61 10.86 -3.90 -1.90
C ARG A 61 10.24 -2.61 -1.35
N THR A 62 10.93 -1.95 -0.43
CA THR A 62 10.42 -0.74 0.21
C THR A 62 10.40 0.44 -0.76
N ASP A 63 11.39 0.51 -1.65
CA ASP A 63 11.43 1.52 -2.71
C ASP A 63 10.25 1.42 -3.67
N VAL A 64 9.82 0.20 -4.02
CA VAL A 64 8.64 -0.01 -4.86
C VAL A 64 7.38 0.49 -4.15
N LEU A 65 7.22 0.18 -2.86
CA LEU A 65 6.09 0.66 -2.05
C LEU A 65 6.09 2.19 -1.96
N LEU A 66 7.22 2.82 -1.59
CA LEU A 66 7.30 4.27 -1.47
C LEU A 66 7.01 5.01 -2.80
N LYS A 67 7.47 4.46 -3.93
CA LYS A 67 7.14 5.00 -5.27
C LYS A 67 5.67 4.84 -5.61
N ALA A 68 5.09 3.69 -5.28
CA ALA A 68 3.67 3.41 -5.46
C ALA A 68 2.79 4.37 -4.64
N GLU A 69 3.08 4.49 -3.35
CA GLU A 69 2.38 5.39 -2.43
C GLU A 69 2.39 6.83 -2.94
N LYS A 70 3.54 7.30 -3.43
CA LYS A 70 3.67 8.64 -4.00
C LYS A 70 2.72 8.89 -5.16
N VAL A 71 2.62 7.94 -6.11
CA VAL A 71 1.72 8.06 -7.27
C VAL A 71 0.25 8.14 -6.84
N VAL A 72 -0.14 7.35 -5.84
CA VAL A 72 -1.52 7.31 -5.32
C VAL A 72 -1.87 8.63 -4.63
N LEU A 73 -0.97 9.14 -3.79
CA LEU A 73 -1.15 10.41 -3.09
C LEU A 73 -1.19 11.60 -4.07
N GLU A 74 -0.33 11.61 -5.09
CA GLU A 74 -0.35 12.62 -6.18
C GLU A 74 -1.69 12.61 -6.94
N SER A 75 -2.36 11.46 -7.00
CA SER A 75 -3.63 11.29 -7.69
C SER A 75 -4.85 11.59 -6.80
N GLY A 76 -4.64 12.02 -5.55
CA GLY A 76 -5.72 12.27 -4.58
C GLY A 76 -6.32 11.01 -3.96
N GLY A 77 -5.64 9.87 -4.09
CA GLY A 77 -6.03 8.61 -3.43
C GLY A 77 -5.59 8.53 -1.97
N CYS A 78 -5.94 7.43 -1.32
CA CYS A 78 -5.60 7.11 0.05
C CYS A 78 -4.68 5.88 0.10
N VAL A 79 -3.68 5.93 0.99
CA VAL A 79 -2.73 4.84 1.23
C VAL A 79 -2.99 4.26 2.61
N VAL A 80 -3.11 2.94 2.70
CA VAL A 80 -3.27 2.21 3.96
C VAL A 80 -2.08 1.28 4.14
N ARG A 81 -1.21 1.56 5.11
CA ARG A 81 -0.05 0.72 5.43
C ARG A 81 -0.48 -0.40 6.38
N LEU A 82 -0.61 -1.62 5.85
CA LEU A 82 -1.06 -2.77 6.62
C LEU A 82 0.09 -3.45 7.37
N ALA A 83 -0.18 -3.86 8.60
CA ALA A 83 0.66 -4.78 9.35
C ALA A 83 0.42 -6.24 8.90
N GLY A 84 1.11 -7.20 9.52
CA GLY A 84 0.95 -8.62 9.22
C GLY A 84 -0.51 -9.06 9.22
N LEU A 85 -1.00 -9.50 8.07
CA LEU A 85 -2.38 -9.97 7.90
C LEU A 85 -2.49 -11.44 8.31
N TYR A 86 -3.53 -11.76 9.07
CA TYR A 86 -3.86 -13.12 9.50
C TYR A 86 -5.27 -13.48 9.06
N ILE A 87 -5.47 -14.75 8.70
CA ILE A 87 -6.79 -15.27 8.33
C ILE A 87 -7.29 -16.24 9.40
N SER A 88 -8.57 -16.15 9.74
CA SER A 88 -9.26 -17.16 10.55
C SER A 88 -10.03 -18.10 9.64
N PHE A 89 -9.65 -19.37 9.58
CA PHE A 89 -10.43 -20.38 8.87
C PHE A 89 -11.67 -20.73 9.70
N ILE A 90 -12.83 -20.26 9.26
CA ILE A 90 -14.11 -20.80 9.74
C ILE A 90 -14.48 -21.93 8.80
N LYS A 91 -14.48 -23.16 9.31
CA LYS A 91 -14.95 -24.33 8.57
C LYS A 91 -16.47 -24.21 8.46
N CYS A 92 -16.97 -24.01 7.25
CA CYS A 92 -18.40 -24.09 6.97
C CYS A 92 -18.77 -25.58 6.96
N GLU A 93 -19.34 -26.10 8.05
CA GLU A 93 -19.95 -27.43 8.04
C GLU A 93 -21.25 -27.34 7.23
N SER A 94 -21.36 -28.20 6.22
CA SER A 94 -22.52 -28.34 5.32
C SER A 94 -23.45 -29.43 5.84
#